data_AF-S8C7G5-F1
#
_entry.id   AF-S8C7G5-F1
#
_cell.length_a   1.000
_cell.length_b   1.000
_cell.length_c   1.000
_cell.angle_alpha   90.00
_cell.angle_beta   90.00
_cell.angle_gamma   90.00
#
_symmetry.space_group_name_H-M   'P 1'
#
loop_
_entity.id
_entity.type
_entity.pdbx_description
1 polymer ?
#
loop_
_entity_poly.entity_id
_entity_poly.type
_entity_poly.pdbx_seq_one_letter_code
_entity_poly.pdbx_strand_id
1 'polypeptide(L)'
;LIRWEEWSFHISFDMRAGVIISLASIFDHEKNESRSVLYRGFVSELFVPYMDLTEEWYYRTFFDAGENGFGLCASPLVPGKDCPEKSVFIDGYYVSGDGSGVKIPNAVCVFERRDSGDLLWRHTEVLLQPPVVVVKPEVSLVVRMVSTVGNYDYVVDWEFRRTGAIKVTVGLTGLLEVRGTQYRHRDEVQEEEIYGTLLTENTIGTNHDHFLIFHLDLDVDGRNNSFLKSTLETAVVEETSSRRRRSYWRVRSETAKTESDARISLNGGPASEYSVVNGNERSGVGNPMGYKLVHGGGIGPLLWEGDYPQIRGGFSKYNVWVTPYDGSEKWAAGLYADQSRGDDGLAPWSSRDRGIENEDIVMWYSMGIHHAPCQEDFPIMAAVTKSFELRPNNFFRRNPSL
;
A
#
# COMPACT_ATOMS: atom_id res chain seq x y z
N LEU A 1 21.17 1.28 -8.68
CA LEU A 1 20.85 -0.15 -8.89
C LEU A 1 21.16 -0.89 -7.60
N ILE A 2 20.19 -1.62 -7.06
CA ILE A 2 20.34 -2.50 -5.91
C ILE A 2 20.40 -3.95 -6.40
N ARG A 3 21.33 -4.72 -5.84
CA ARG A 3 21.40 -6.18 -5.97
C ARG A 3 21.54 -6.75 -4.58
N TRP A 4 20.59 -7.56 -4.16
CA TRP A 4 20.56 -8.14 -2.83
C TRP A 4 19.90 -9.50 -2.87
N GLU A 5 20.61 -10.53 -2.41
CA GLU A 5 20.22 -11.93 -2.63
C GLU A 5 19.81 -12.10 -4.11
N GLU A 6 18.61 -12.63 -4.36
CA GLU A 6 18.15 -12.89 -5.72
C GLU A 6 17.43 -11.70 -6.34
N TRP A 7 17.26 -10.60 -5.60
CA TRP A 7 16.59 -9.39 -6.08
C TRP A 7 17.56 -8.45 -6.81
N SER A 8 17.05 -7.88 -7.90
CA SER A 8 17.65 -6.73 -8.59
C SER A 8 16.56 -5.69 -8.84
N PHE A 9 16.81 -4.44 -8.47
CA PHE A 9 15.87 -3.34 -8.71
C PHE A 9 16.55 -1.97 -8.72
N HIS A 10 15.85 -0.98 -9.26
CA HIS A 10 16.25 0.42 -9.28
C HIS A 10 15.52 1.20 -8.18
N ILE A 11 16.25 2.12 -7.54
CA ILE A 11 15.67 3.15 -6.66
C ILE A 11 15.85 4.48 -7.38
N SER A 12 14.75 5.18 -7.63
CA SER A 12 14.74 6.58 -8.05
C SER A 12 14.03 7.45 -7.02
N PHE A 13 14.23 8.75 -7.16
CA PHE A 13 13.60 9.77 -6.34
C PHE A 13 12.89 10.77 -7.26
N ASP A 14 11.66 11.13 -6.91
CA ASP A 14 10.85 12.12 -7.62
C ASP A 14 10.30 13.13 -6.60
N MET A 15 10.23 14.40 -6.98
CA MET A 15 9.82 15.45 -6.04
C MET A 15 8.35 15.33 -5.61
N ARG A 16 7.49 14.73 -6.44
CA ARG A 16 6.07 14.53 -6.13
C ARG A 16 5.83 13.19 -5.44
N ALA A 17 6.39 12.10 -5.96
CA ALA A 17 6.16 10.76 -5.44
C ALA A 17 7.07 10.35 -4.27
N GLY A 18 8.24 10.99 -4.14
CA GLY A 18 9.31 10.51 -3.26
C GLY A 18 10.02 9.29 -3.83
N VAL A 19 10.22 8.26 -3.01
CA VAL A 19 10.93 7.03 -3.41
C VAL A 19 10.10 6.22 -4.42
N ILE A 20 10.76 5.80 -5.50
CA ILE A 20 10.17 4.95 -6.55
C ILE A 20 11.03 3.71 -6.70
N ILE A 21 10.40 2.54 -6.61
CA ILE A 21 10.99 1.25 -6.96
C ILE A 21 10.71 0.99 -8.44
N SER A 22 11.71 0.54 -9.20
CA SER A 22 11.52 0.17 -10.60
C SER A 22 12.33 -1.04 -11.02
N LEU A 23 11.87 -1.73 -12.05
CA LEU A 23 12.55 -2.89 -12.65
C LEU A 23 12.91 -3.96 -11.61
N ALA A 24 12.01 -4.22 -10.66
CA ALA A 24 12.21 -5.25 -9.66
C ALA A 24 12.03 -6.62 -10.29
N SER A 25 13.13 -7.37 -10.33
CA SER A 25 13.20 -8.75 -10.79
C SER A 25 13.84 -9.64 -9.75
N ILE A 26 13.51 -10.92 -9.78
CA ILE A 26 14.06 -11.94 -8.89
C ILE A 26 14.67 -13.09 -9.70
N PHE A 27 15.86 -13.54 -9.31
CA PHE A 27 16.54 -14.66 -9.94
C PHE A 27 15.93 -15.99 -9.51
N ASP A 28 15.45 -16.77 -10.48
CA ASP A 28 14.90 -18.11 -10.27
C ASP A 28 15.99 -19.15 -10.57
N HIS A 29 16.55 -19.74 -9.51
CA HIS A 29 17.62 -20.74 -9.62
C HIS A 29 17.22 -22.00 -10.37
N GLU A 30 15.93 -22.35 -10.40
CA GLU A 30 15.48 -23.55 -11.12
C GLU A 30 15.37 -23.32 -12.63
N LYS A 31 14.96 -22.10 -13.01
CA LYS A 31 14.90 -21.70 -14.42
C LYS A 31 16.21 -21.09 -14.93
N ASN A 32 17.13 -20.74 -14.02
CA ASN A 32 18.38 -20.05 -14.30
C ASN A 32 18.18 -18.73 -15.07
N GLU A 33 17.20 -17.94 -14.64
CA GLU A 33 16.82 -16.68 -15.28
C GLU A 33 16.37 -15.62 -14.26
N SER A 34 16.50 -14.35 -14.60
CA SER A 34 15.91 -13.25 -13.82
C SER A 34 14.51 -12.95 -14.34
N ARG A 35 13.54 -12.97 -13.44
CA ARG A 35 12.11 -12.90 -13.79
C ARG A 35 11.50 -11.60 -13.27
N SER A 36 10.79 -10.90 -14.14
CA SER A 36 10.16 -9.63 -13.82
C SER A 36 8.99 -9.79 -12.84
N VAL A 37 8.85 -8.83 -11.93
CA VAL A 37 7.78 -8.80 -10.92
C VAL A 37 7.06 -7.45 -10.91
N LEU A 38 7.81 -6.35 -10.79
CA LEU A 38 7.26 -5.00 -10.65
C LEU A 38 8.08 -4.04 -11.51
N TYR A 39 7.47 -3.50 -12.56
CA TYR A 39 8.08 -2.50 -13.43
C TYR A 39 8.26 -1.18 -12.70
N ARG A 40 7.22 -0.73 -11.96
CA ARG A 40 7.24 0.52 -11.21
C ARG A 40 6.27 0.52 -10.02
N GLY A 41 6.77 0.84 -8.84
CA GLY A 41 6.00 0.97 -7.59
C GLY A 41 6.28 2.28 -6.86
N PHE A 42 5.24 3.04 -6.51
CA PHE A 42 5.35 4.28 -5.73
C PHE A 42 4.01 4.70 -5.09
N VAL A 43 4.06 5.62 -4.12
CA VAL A 43 2.87 6.32 -3.60
C VAL A 43 2.44 7.37 -4.61
N SER A 44 1.26 7.20 -5.20
CA SER A 44 0.74 8.10 -6.23
C SER A 44 0.09 9.34 -5.62
N GLU A 45 -0.65 9.17 -4.52
CA GLU A 45 -1.32 10.27 -3.84
C GLU A 45 -1.66 9.91 -2.39
N LEU A 46 -1.85 10.94 -1.56
CA LEU A 46 -2.45 10.86 -0.24
C LEU A 46 -3.73 11.71 -0.21
N PHE A 47 -4.70 11.33 0.59
CA PHE A 47 -5.91 12.14 0.83
C PHE A 47 -6.24 12.14 2.32
N VAL A 48 -6.23 13.33 2.92
CA VAL A 48 -6.39 13.54 4.38
C VAL A 48 -7.58 14.47 4.67
N PRO A 49 -8.82 13.97 4.57
CA PRO A 49 -10.00 14.77 4.87
C PRO A 49 -10.24 14.90 6.37
N TYR A 50 -10.35 16.14 6.86
CA TYR A 50 -10.86 16.44 8.19
C TYR A 50 -12.38 16.50 8.22
N MET A 51 -12.97 16.13 9.35
CA MET A 51 -14.42 15.97 9.51
C MET A 51 -15.09 17.18 10.17
N ASP A 52 -14.37 18.30 10.35
CA ASP A 52 -14.90 19.53 10.96
C ASP A 52 -15.47 20.47 9.90
N LEU A 53 -16.77 20.75 10.01
CA LEU A 53 -17.55 21.52 9.04
C LEU A 53 -17.49 23.04 9.27
N THR A 54 -16.81 23.51 10.31
CA THR A 54 -16.72 24.94 10.63
C THR A 54 -15.85 25.69 9.62
N GLU A 55 -16.01 27.01 9.55
CA GLU A 55 -15.25 27.88 8.62
C GLU A 55 -13.73 27.75 8.78
N GLU A 56 -13.26 27.41 9.98
CA GLU A 56 -11.84 27.20 10.27
C GLU A 56 -11.26 25.91 9.65
N TRP A 57 -12.10 24.90 9.36
CA TRP A 57 -11.66 23.55 9.04
C TRP A 57 -12.22 22.91 7.77
N TYR A 58 -13.40 23.33 7.28
CA TYR A 58 -14.11 22.61 6.21
C TYR A 58 -13.28 22.38 4.92
N TYR A 59 -12.29 23.23 4.66
CA TYR A 59 -11.43 23.16 3.47
C TYR A 59 -10.21 22.25 3.65
N ARG A 60 -9.91 21.79 4.88
CA ARG A 60 -8.74 20.98 5.22
C ARG A 60 -8.93 19.53 4.78
N THR A 61 -8.61 19.29 3.51
CA THR A 61 -8.78 17.99 2.86
C THR A 61 -7.57 17.71 1.95
N PHE A 62 -6.40 17.59 2.58
CA PHE A 62 -5.12 17.68 1.90
C PHE A 62 -4.89 16.54 0.90
N PHE A 63 -4.24 16.89 -0.21
CA PHE A 63 -3.68 15.95 -1.18
C PHE A 63 -2.15 16.03 -1.11
N ASP A 64 -1.53 15.40 -0.13
CA ASP A 64 -0.15 15.69 0.26
C ASP A 64 0.85 15.60 -0.90
N ALA A 65 0.74 14.59 -1.77
CA ALA A 65 1.66 14.46 -2.90
C ALA A 65 1.37 15.52 -3.97
N GLY A 66 0.10 15.71 -4.34
CA GLY A 66 -0.30 16.63 -5.40
C GLY A 66 -0.23 18.12 -5.05
N GLU A 67 -0.42 18.49 -3.79
CA GLU A 67 -0.45 19.87 -3.30
C GLU A 67 0.91 20.31 -2.73
N ASN A 68 1.62 19.42 -2.02
CA ASN A 68 2.87 19.76 -1.32
C ASN A 68 4.12 19.08 -1.89
N GLY A 69 3.95 17.91 -2.52
CA GLY A 69 5.04 17.09 -3.03
C GLY A 69 5.61 16.15 -1.97
N PHE A 70 5.28 14.86 -2.05
CA PHE A 70 5.70 13.87 -1.04
C PHE A 70 7.22 13.66 -1.02
N GLY A 71 7.89 13.85 -2.16
CA GLY A 71 9.36 13.87 -2.22
C GLY A 71 9.96 15.20 -1.76
N LEU A 72 9.31 16.34 -2.05
CA LEU A 72 9.73 17.65 -1.53
C LEU A 72 9.71 17.67 0.01
N CYS A 73 8.72 17.00 0.59
CA CYS A 73 8.55 16.83 2.04
C CYS A 73 9.40 15.70 2.64
N ALA A 74 10.29 15.06 1.86
CA ALA A 74 11.19 14.03 2.40
C ALA A 74 12.15 14.64 3.43
N SER A 75 12.14 14.08 4.64
CA SER A 75 12.96 14.54 5.76
C SER A 75 14.31 13.80 5.79
N PRO A 76 15.44 14.49 6.03
CA PRO A 76 16.73 13.83 6.23
C PRO A 76 16.69 12.81 7.37
N LEU A 77 16.94 11.54 7.03
CA LEU A 77 16.89 10.44 8.00
C LEU A 77 18.04 10.54 8.99
N VAL A 78 17.74 10.32 10.27
CA VAL A 78 18.70 10.34 11.38
C VAL A 78 19.33 8.96 11.57
N PRO A 79 20.63 8.78 11.30
CA PRO A 79 21.30 7.50 11.45
C PRO A 79 21.25 6.96 12.88
N GLY A 80 21.01 5.66 13.03
CA GLY A 80 20.87 4.98 14.32
C GLY A 80 19.51 5.17 15.00
N LYS A 81 18.63 6.04 14.47
CA LYS A 81 17.27 6.26 14.99
C LYS A 81 16.22 5.86 13.97
N ASP A 82 16.16 6.58 12.84
CA ASP A 82 15.21 6.28 11.76
C ASP A 82 15.62 5.03 10.98
N CYS A 83 16.93 4.79 10.91
CA CYS A 83 17.52 3.66 10.22
C CYS A 83 18.62 3.03 11.09
N PRO A 84 18.82 1.70 11.05
CA PRO A 84 19.90 1.03 11.78
C PRO A 84 21.29 1.60 11.47
N GLU A 85 22.25 1.39 12.38
CA GLU A 85 23.61 1.96 12.25
C GLU A 85 24.34 1.57 10.95
N LYS A 86 24.05 0.38 10.40
CA LYS A 86 24.70 -0.15 9.19
C LYS A 86 23.91 0.11 7.90
N SER A 87 23.03 1.11 7.89
CA SER A 87 22.27 1.52 6.71
C SER A 87 23.13 2.25 5.68
N VAL A 88 22.82 2.04 4.41
CA VAL A 88 23.31 2.87 3.30
C VAL A 88 22.32 3.99 3.06
N PHE A 89 22.78 5.22 2.99
CA PHE A 89 21.94 6.39 2.73
C PHE A 89 22.09 6.87 1.29
N ILE A 90 20.99 7.34 0.72
CA ILE A 90 20.89 7.90 -0.63
C ILE A 90 20.29 9.30 -0.49
N ASP A 91 20.97 10.28 -1.07
CA ASP A 91 20.51 11.66 -1.10
C ASP A 91 19.41 11.84 -2.16
N GLY A 92 18.40 12.66 -1.84
CA GLY A 92 17.40 13.13 -2.77
C GLY A 92 17.80 14.49 -3.36
N TYR A 93 17.28 14.82 -4.55
CA TYR A 93 17.46 16.13 -5.15
C TYR A 93 16.14 16.60 -5.78
N TYR A 94 15.86 17.89 -5.67
CA TYR A 94 14.73 18.53 -6.34
C TYR A 94 15.12 19.92 -6.88
N VAL A 95 14.22 20.55 -7.61
CA VAL A 95 14.42 21.89 -8.18
C VAL A 95 13.55 22.89 -7.41
N SER A 96 14.16 23.94 -6.85
CA SER A 96 13.44 25.01 -6.15
C SER A 96 12.71 25.96 -7.13
N GLY A 97 11.87 26.85 -6.59
CA GLY A 97 11.07 27.78 -7.41
C GLY A 97 11.88 28.76 -8.28
N ASP A 98 13.16 28.97 -7.97
CA ASP A 98 14.11 29.76 -8.77
C ASP A 98 14.91 28.92 -9.79
N GLY A 99 14.66 27.61 -9.87
CA GLY A 99 15.36 26.68 -10.74
C GLY A 99 16.66 26.10 -10.17
N SER A 100 17.03 26.43 -8.93
CA SER A 100 18.23 25.88 -8.31
C SER A 100 18.05 24.41 -7.87
N GLY A 101 19.12 23.61 -7.92
CA GLY A 101 19.09 22.24 -7.42
C GLY A 101 19.27 22.20 -5.91
N VAL A 102 18.29 21.63 -5.19
CA VAL A 102 18.34 21.48 -3.73
C VAL A 102 18.57 20.01 -3.37
N LYS A 103 19.54 19.79 -2.48
CA LYS A 103 19.88 18.46 -1.94
C LYS A 103 19.09 18.18 -0.66
N ILE A 104 18.47 17.01 -0.59
CA ILE A 104 17.93 16.43 0.65
C ILE A 104 18.91 15.34 1.09
N PRO A 105 19.79 15.60 2.08
CA PRO A 105 20.74 14.59 2.54
C PRO A 105 20.00 13.43 3.20
N ASN A 106 20.49 12.20 3.03
CA ASN A 106 19.91 11.01 3.67
C ASN A 106 18.40 10.84 3.43
N ALA A 107 17.88 11.20 2.26
CA ALA A 107 16.44 11.13 1.97
C ALA A 107 15.89 9.70 2.01
N VAL A 108 16.71 8.72 1.62
CA VAL A 108 16.35 7.29 1.61
C VAL A 108 17.45 6.51 2.31
N CYS A 109 17.08 5.50 3.10
CA CYS A 109 18.03 4.54 3.64
C CYS A 109 17.70 3.11 3.19
N VAL A 110 18.74 2.30 3.02
CA VAL A 110 18.65 0.90 2.61
C VAL A 110 19.37 0.05 3.65
N PHE A 111 18.70 -0.96 4.18
CA PHE A 111 19.29 -1.84 5.20
C PHE A 111 18.68 -3.22 5.20
N GLU A 112 19.44 -4.18 5.72
CA GLU A 112 18.91 -5.51 6.01
C GLU A 112 18.24 -5.51 7.37
N ARG A 113 16.99 -5.96 7.43
CA ARG A 113 16.29 -6.25 8.67
C ARG A 113 16.71 -7.66 9.10
N ARG A 114 17.49 -7.72 10.18
CA ARG A 114 17.98 -8.93 10.84
C ARG A 114 17.41 -8.99 12.26
N ASP A 115 17.33 -10.20 12.80
CA ASP A 115 16.98 -10.44 14.21
C ASP A 115 15.62 -9.87 14.65
N SER A 116 14.66 -9.70 13.73
CA SER A 116 13.29 -9.28 14.06
C SER A 116 12.48 -10.37 14.78
N GLY A 117 13.01 -11.59 14.85
CA GLY A 117 12.28 -12.79 15.27
C GLY A 117 11.39 -13.37 14.16
N ASP A 118 11.35 -12.75 12.98
CA ASP A 118 10.60 -13.26 11.83
C ASP A 118 11.23 -14.55 11.30
N LEU A 119 10.37 -15.48 10.91
CA LEU A 119 10.75 -16.79 10.39
C LEU A 119 10.54 -16.82 8.89
N LEU A 120 11.58 -17.23 8.16
CA LEU A 120 11.46 -17.57 6.74
C LEU A 120 10.63 -18.85 6.59
N TRP A 121 10.99 -19.88 7.35
CA TRP A 121 10.18 -21.09 7.57
C TRP A 121 10.72 -21.91 8.74
N ARG A 122 9.87 -22.78 9.30
CA ARG A 122 10.27 -23.77 10.30
C ARG A 122 9.44 -25.03 10.22
N HIS A 123 9.98 -26.14 10.69
CA HIS A 123 9.24 -27.38 10.87
C HIS A 123 9.78 -28.18 12.06
N THR A 124 8.90 -28.94 12.72
CA THR A 124 9.25 -29.87 13.79
C THR A 124 8.58 -31.20 13.49
N GLU A 125 9.38 -32.19 13.09
CA GLU A 125 8.92 -33.56 12.81
C GLU A 125 9.04 -34.38 14.09
N VAL A 126 7.89 -34.67 14.71
CA VAL A 126 7.79 -35.32 16.02
C VAL A 126 7.66 -36.84 15.93
N LEU A 127 7.39 -37.39 14.75
CA LEU A 127 7.23 -38.83 14.55
C LEU A 127 8.58 -39.54 14.39
N LEU A 128 9.63 -38.81 14.03
CA LEU A 128 11.00 -39.33 14.04
C LEU A 128 11.51 -39.47 15.48
N GLN A 129 12.33 -40.49 15.72
CA GLN A 129 13.01 -40.70 16.99
C GLN A 129 14.54 -40.64 16.75
N PRO A 130 15.24 -39.59 17.20
CA PRO A 130 14.72 -38.40 17.91
C PRO A 130 13.96 -37.42 17.00
N PRO A 131 13.11 -36.53 17.57
CA PRO A 131 12.45 -35.48 16.80
C PRO A 131 13.45 -34.59 16.06
N VAL A 132 13.10 -34.16 14.85
CA VAL A 132 13.92 -33.26 14.03
C VAL A 132 13.30 -31.88 14.00
N VAL A 133 14.10 -30.87 14.32
CA VAL A 133 13.70 -29.45 14.28
C VAL A 133 14.56 -28.72 13.26
N VAL A 134 13.93 -28.02 12.32
CA VAL A 134 14.61 -27.14 11.37
C VAL A 134 13.97 -25.77 11.42
N VAL A 135 14.80 -24.73 11.55
CA VAL A 135 14.38 -23.32 11.63
C VAL A 135 15.27 -22.51 10.71
N LYS A 136 14.67 -21.67 9.87
CA LYS A 136 15.37 -20.69 9.05
C LYS A 136 14.82 -19.30 9.35
N PRO A 137 15.62 -18.39 9.94
CA PRO A 137 15.18 -17.02 10.21
C PRO A 137 15.04 -16.23 8.91
N GLU A 138 14.16 -15.22 8.92
CA GLU A 138 14.01 -14.27 7.82
C GLU A 138 15.13 -13.23 7.86
N VAL A 139 15.60 -12.83 6.67
CA VAL A 139 16.43 -11.64 6.47
C VAL A 139 15.86 -10.95 5.25
N SER A 140 15.37 -9.72 5.43
CA SER A 140 14.77 -8.93 4.35
C SER A 140 15.53 -7.63 4.12
N LEU A 141 15.42 -7.07 2.92
CA LEU A 141 15.99 -5.77 2.58
C LEU A 141 14.90 -4.70 2.63
N VAL A 142 15.12 -3.65 3.41
CA VAL A 142 14.20 -2.53 3.56
C VAL A 142 14.79 -1.30 2.88
N VAL A 143 13.97 -0.65 2.05
CA VAL A 143 14.18 0.69 1.53
C VAL A 143 13.19 1.61 2.23
N ARG A 144 13.69 2.57 3.01
CA ARG A 144 12.88 3.46 3.85
C ARG A 144 13.03 4.91 3.41
N MET A 145 11.90 5.61 3.37
CA MET A 145 11.82 7.07 3.27
C MET A 145 10.89 7.57 4.38
N VAL A 146 11.15 8.77 4.90
CA VAL A 146 10.20 9.48 5.78
C VAL A 146 9.83 10.79 5.09
N SER A 147 8.52 11.05 4.94
CA SER A 147 7.99 12.32 4.45
C SER A 147 7.23 13.00 5.57
N THR A 148 7.61 14.24 5.89
CA THR A 148 6.95 15.05 6.91
C THR A 148 6.14 16.15 6.23
N VAL A 149 4.82 16.03 6.24
CA VAL A 149 3.91 16.99 5.58
C VAL A 149 3.17 17.74 6.67
N GLY A 150 3.60 18.98 6.93
CA GLY A 150 3.08 19.77 8.04
C GLY A 150 3.32 19.08 9.38
N ASN A 151 2.25 18.58 9.98
CA ASN A 151 2.24 17.96 11.31
C ASN A 151 2.45 16.44 11.29
N TYR A 152 2.25 15.77 10.15
CA TYR A 152 2.34 14.30 10.04
C TYR A 152 3.67 13.81 9.49
N ASP A 153 4.16 12.70 10.05
CA ASP A 153 5.31 11.95 9.56
C ASP A 153 4.86 10.60 8.99
N TYR A 154 5.17 10.36 7.71
CA TYR A 154 4.88 9.11 7.01
C TYR A 154 6.16 8.31 6.78
N VAL A 155 6.31 7.20 7.48
CA VAL A 155 7.42 6.25 7.30
C VAL A 155 7.03 5.21 6.26
N VAL A 156 7.60 5.26 5.06
CA VAL A 156 7.29 4.34 3.96
C VAL A 156 8.44 3.34 3.76
N ASP A 157 8.17 2.07 4.05
CA ASP A 157 9.08 0.95 3.88
C ASP A 157 8.67 0.08 2.68
N TRP A 158 9.61 -0.12 1.74
CA TRP A 158 9.57 -1.20 0.76
C TRP A 158 10.49 -2.34 1.23
N GLU A 159 9.91 -3.48 1.58
CA GLU A 159 10.62 -4.65 2.11
C GLU A 159 10.64 -5.79 1.08
N PHE A 160 11.82 -6.18 0.63
CA PHE A 160 12.05 -7.30 -0.28
C PHE A 160 12.47 -8.54 0.50
N ARG A 161 11.78 -9.67 0.28
CA ARG A 161 11.98 -10.92 1.04
C ARG A 161 12.57 -12.03 0.18
N ARG A 162 13.26 -12.96 0.83
CA ARG A 162 13.86 -14.14 0.16
C ARG A 162 12.81 -15.13 -0.35
N THR A 163 11.59 -15.03 0.14
CA THR A 163 10.43 -15.76 -0.38
C THR A 163 9.95 -15.27 -1.75
N GLY A 164 10.49 -14.16 -2.24
CA GLY A 164 10.01 -13.45 -3.43
C GLY A 164 8.87 -12.48 -3.14
N ALA A 165 8.48 -12.28 -1.88
CA ALA A 165 7.47 -11.29 -1.53
C ALA A 165 8.05 -9.86 -1.49
N ILE A 166 7.23 -8.89 -1.88
CA ILE A 166 7.45 -7.45 -1.67
C ILE A 166 6.39 -6.97 -0.67
N LYS A 167 6.81 -6.58 0.53
CA LYS A 167 5.93 -6.05 1.56
C LYS A 167 6.10 -4.54 1.64
N VAL A 168 5.00 -3.80 1.63
CA VAL A 168 5.02 -2.35 1.81
C VAL A 168 4.37 -2.02 3.14
N THR A 169 5.04 -1.22 3.96
CA THR A 169 4.53 -0.78 5.27
C THR A 169 4.57 0.74 5.35
N VAL A 170 3.47 1.33 5.80
CA VAL A 170 3.38 2.75 6.11
C VAL A 170 3.16 2.90 7.61
N GLY A 171 4.07 3.61 8.27
CA GLY A 171 3.90 4.09 9.64
C GLY A 171 3.46 5.55 9.63
N LEU A 172 2.48 5.89 10.47
CA LEU A 172 2.03 7.26 10.71
C LEU A 172 2.41 7.64 12.14
N THR A 173 3.04 8.80 12.31
CA THR A 173 3.37 9.43 13.60
C THR A 173 3.34 10.95 13.42
N GLY A 174 3.94 11.71 14.33
CA GLY A 174 3.96 13.16 14.29
C GLY A 174 2.97 13.79 15.26
N LEU A 175 2.64 15.04 15.02
CA LEU A 175 1.78 15.85 15.87
C LEU A 175 0.35 15.81 15.34
N LEU A 176 -0.64 15.78 16.23
CA LEU A 176 -2.02 16.00 15.82
C LEU A 176 -2.21 17.45 15.38
N GLU A 177 -2.96 17.66 14.30
CA GLU A 177 -3.53 18.97 14.02
C GLU A 177 -4.69 19.18 14.99
N VAL A 178 -4.59 20.22 15.82
CA VAL A 178 -5.51 20.44 16.95
C VAL A 178 -6.33 21.71 16.77
N ARG A 179 -7.60 21.64 17.20
CA ARG A 179 -8.51 22.78 17.31
C ARG A 179 -8.51 23.32 18.74
N GLY A 180 -8.29 24.62 18.87
CA GLY A 180 -8.43 25.31 20.15
C GLY A 180 -9.89 25.38 20.60
N THR A 181 -10.14 25.19 21.90
CA THR A 181 -11.47 25.33 22.48
C THR A 181 -11.42 25.97 23.87
N GLN A 182 -12.56 26.46 24.35
CA GLN A 182 -12.71 26.92 25.73
C GLN A 182 -12.88 25.76 26.72
N TYR A 183 -13.26 24.57 26.25
CA TYR A 183 -13.49 23.40 27.10
C TYR A 183 -12.21 22.94 27.81
N ARG A 184 -12.35 22.59 29.08
CA ARG A 184 -11.31 22.01 29.93
C ARG A 184 -11.64 20.58 30.33
N HIS A 185 -12.93 20.25 30.40
CA HIS A 185 -13.40 18.94 30.80
C HIS A 185 -14.45 18.41 29.82
N ARG A 186 -14.56 17.08 29.74
CA ARG A 186 -15.46 16.40 28.79
C ARG A 186 -16.94 16.70 29.05
N ASP A 187 -17.32 16.92 30.30
CA ASP A 187 -18.68 17.28 30.71
C ASP A 187 -19.11 18.69 30.28
N GLU A 188 -18.16 19.54 29.85
CA GLU A 188 -18.43 20.86 29.27
C GLU A 188 -18.72 20.81 27.76
N VAL A 189 -18.40 19.68 27.11
CA VAL A 189 -18.50 19.52 25.66
C VAL A 189 -19.95 19.25 25.27
N GLN A 190 -20.47 20.04 24.32
CA GLN A 190 -21.76 19.79 23.69
C GLN A 190 -21.54 18.84 22.49
N GLU A 191 -22.21 17.68 22.48
CA GLU A 191 -21.97 16.62 21.48
C GLU A 191 -22.25 17.08 20.05
N GLU A 192 -23.19 18.01 19.85
CA GLU A 192 -23.54 18.56 18.54
C GLU A 192 -22.46 19.49 17.95
N GLU A 193 -21.46 19.91 18.74
CA GLU A 193 -20.45 20.89 18.34
C GLU A 193 -19.03 20.31 18.19
N ILE A 194 -18.81 19.04 18.53
CA ILE A 194 -17.45 18.45 18.51
C ILE A 194 -17.22 17.49 17.34
N TYR A 195 -16.35 17.91 16.43
CA TYR A 195 -15.87 17.10 15.29
C TYR A 195 -14.61 16.28 15.65
N GLY A 196 -14.51 15.81 16.90
CA GLY A 196 -13.27 15.22 17.43
C GLY A 196 -13.33 14.83 18.90
N THR A 197 -12.14 14.66 19.49
CA THR A 197 -11.96 14.28 20.90
C THR A 197 -11.27 15.41 21.67
N LEU A 198 -11.77 15.79 22.85
CA LEU A 198 -11.02 16.66 23.77
C LEU A 198 -9.83 15.87 24.36
N LEU A 199 -8.61 16.21 23.95
CA LEU A 199 -7.38 15.48 24.28
C LEU A 199 -6.77 15.93 25.60
N THR A 200 -6.78 17.24 25.80
CA THR A 200 -6.31 17.92 27.00
C THR A 200 -7.07 19.25 27.11
N GLU A 201 -6.85 19.99 28.19
CA GLU A 201 -7.44 21.31 28.38
C GLU A 201 -7.26 22.16 27.11
N ASN A 202 -8.36 22.74 26.64
CA ASN A 202 -8.41 23.66 25.50
C ASN A 202 -8.05 23.07 24.13
N THR A 203 -7.93 21.74 23.99
CA THR A 203 -7.36 21.10 22.81
C THR A 203 -8.21 19.94 22.30
N ILE A 204 -8.81 20.09 21.11
CA ILE A 204 -9.56 19.05 20.41
C ILE A 204 -8.69 18.45 19.30
N GLY A 205 -8.57 17.12 19.27
CA GLY A 205 -8.07 16.38 18.12
C GLY A 205 -9.22 16.13 17.16
N THR A 206 -9.20 16.82 16.02
CA THR A 206 -10.26 16.71 15.00
C THR A 206 -10.22 15.33 14.33
N ASN A 207 -11.37 14.69 14.15
CA ASN A 207 -11.49 13.43 13.41
C ASN A 207 -11.07 13.64 11.95
N HIS A 208 -10.34 12.70 11.40
CA HIS A 208 -9.87 12.75 10.02
C HIS A 208 -9.50 11.35 9.53
N ASP A 209 -9.30 11.23 8.22
CA ASP A 209 -8.83 10.00 7.61
C ASP A 209 -7.44 10.18 7.01
N HIS A 210 -6.72 9.08 6.82
CA HIS A 210 -5.56 9.03 5.94
C HIS A 210 -5.80 7.96 4.88
N PHE A 211 -5.85 8.35 3.62
CA PHE A 211 -5.82 7.44 2.47
C PHE A 211 -4.50 7.58 1.74
N LEU A 212 -3.85 6.46 1.41
CA LEU A 212 -2.65 6.42 0.58
C LEU A 212 -2.89 5.43 -0.56
N ILE A 213 -2.70 5.88 -1.79
CA ILE A 213 -2.88 5.05 -2.97
C ILE A 213 -1.55 4.77 -3.67
N PHE A 214 -1.28 3.50 -3.90
CA PHE A 214 -0.06 3.00 -4.52
C PHE A 214 -0.31 2.71 -6.00
N HIS A 215 0.58 3.18 -6.86
CA HIS A 215 0.68 2.75 -8.25
C HIS A 215 1.60 1.51 -8.29
N LEU A 216 1.07 0.36 -8.70
CA LEU A 216 1.76 -0.93 -8.73
C LEU A 216 1.69 -1.51 -10.15
N ASP A 217 2.69 -1.18 -10.95
CA ASP A 217 2.86 -1.64 -12.32
C ASP A 217 3.54 -3.01 -12.32
N LEU A 218 2.73 -4.06 -12.36
CA LEU A 218 3.18 -5.44 -12.19
C LEU A 218 3.37 -6.10 -13.55
N ASP A 219 4.63 -6.25 -13.95
CA ASP A 219 5.06 -7.02 -15.12
C ASP A 219 5.42 -8.45 -14.69
N VAL A 220 4.43 -9.26 -14.29
CA VAL A 220 4.66 -10.63 -13.81
C VAL A 220 5.12 -11.51 -14.97
N ASP A 221 6.42 -11.84 -14.99
CA ASP A 221 7.05 -12.60 -16.09
C ASP A 221 6.81 -12.01 -17.49
N GLY A 222 6.64 -10.68 -17.56
CA GLY A 222 6.30 -9.94 -18.79
C GLY A 222 5.05 -9.08 -18.63
N ARG A 223 4.74 -8.30 -19.68
CA ARG A 223 3.70 -7.26 -19.65
C ARG A 223 2.28 -7.79 -19.80
N ASN A 224 2.07 -8.87 -20.54
CA ASN A 224 0.73 -9.37 -20.83
C ASN A 224 0.18 -10.11 -19.61
N ASN A 225 -0.58 -9.39 -18.79
CA ASN A 225 -1.06 -9.85 -17.50
C ASN A 225 -2.59 -9.73 -17.42
N SER A 226 -3.19 -10.33 -16.40
CA SER A 226 -4.62 -10.27 -16.16
C SER A 226 -4.89 -10.21 -14.67
N PHE A 227 -5.96 -9.53 -14.29
CA PHE A 227 -6.41 -9.49 -12.91
C PHE A 227 -7.40 -10.61 -12.63
N LEU A 228 -7.07 -11.46 -11.65
CA LEU A 228 -7.86 -12.63 -11.27
C LEU A 228 -8.47 -12.42 -9.88
N LYS A 229 -9.80 -12.47 -9.80
CA LYS A 229 -10.55 -12.51 -8.55
C LYS A 229 -10.94 -13.95 -8.24
N SER A 230 -10.43 -14.48 -7.13
CA SER A 230 -10.69 -15.86 -6.69
C SER A 230 -11.58 -15.86 -5.44
N THR A 231 -12.87 -16.09 -5.63
CA THR A 231 -13.88 -16.07 -4.56
C THR A 231 -13.95 -17.43 -3.86
N LEU A 232 -13.93 -17.41 -2.52
CA LEU A 232 -14.09 -18.58 -1.66
C LEU A 232 -15.59 -18.79 -1.38
N GLU A 233 -16.19 -19.79 -2.02
CA GLU A 233 -17.63 -20.07 -1.92
C GLU A 233 -17.88 -21.31 -1.06
N THR A 234 -18.82 -21.21 -0.11
CA THR A 234 -19.35 -22.39 0.58
C THR A 234 -20.20 -23.21 -0.38
N ALA A 235 -19.86 -24.47 -0.54
CA ALA A 235 -20.63 -25.47 -1.26
C ALA A 235 -21.30 -26.43 -0.27
N VAL A 236 -22.62 -26.57 -0.39
CA VAL A 236 -23.41 -27.50 0.43
C VAL A 236 -23.58 -28.81 -0.32
N VAL A 237 -23.45 -29.93 0.38
CA VAL A 237 -23.67 -31.26 -0.17
C VAL A 237 -25.17 -31.57 -0.13
N GLU A 238 -25.71 -32.09 -1.22
CA GLU A 238 -27.12 -32.52 -1.32
C GLU A 238 -27.51 -33.44 -0.16
N GLU A 239 -28.72 -33.26 0.37
CA GLU A 239 -29.21 -34.02 1.54
C GLU A 239 -29.21 -35.53 1.32
N THR A 240 -29.47 -35.94 0.07
CA THR A 240 -29.51 -37.32 -0.42
C THR A 240 -28.13 -37.97 -0.51
N SER A 241 -27.05 -37.20 -0.39
CA SER A 241 -25.69 -37.73 -0.44
C SER A 241 -25.38 -38.59 0.78
N SER A 242 -24.71 -39.73 0.55
CA SER A 242 -24.18 -40.61 1.60
C SER A 242 -22.95 -40.02 2.33
N ARG A 243 -22.47 -38.85 1.91
CA ARG A 243 -21.31 -38.18 2.53
C ARG A 243 -21.65 -37.70 3.95
N ARG A 244 -20.77 -38.00 4.90
CA ARG A 244 -20.90 -37.58 6.31
C ARG A 244 -20.76 -36.07 6.50
N ARG A 245 -19.86 -35.43 5.75
CA ARG A 245 -19.68 -33.98 5.77
C ARG A 245 -20.73 -33.32 4.88
N ARG A 246 -21.40 -32.28 5.37
CA ARG A 246 -22.50 -31.60 4.67
C ARG A 246 -22.11 -30.30 3.95
N SER A 247 -20.88 -29.81 4.12
CA SER A 247 -20.40 -28.61 3.42
C SER A 247 -18.88 -28.62 3.24
N TYR A 248 -18.38 -27.84 2.30
CA TYR A 248 -16.98 -27.52 2.08
C TYR A 248 -16.90 -26.14 1.41
N TRP A 249 -15.71 -25.60 1.20
CA TRP A 249 -15.54 -24.42 0.35
C TRP A 249 -14.77 -24.78 -0.91
N ARG A 250 -15.03 -24.03 -1.97
CA ARG A 250 -14.33 -24.12 -3.26
C ARG A 250 -13.90 -22.73 -3.70
N VAL A 251 -12.92 -22.69 -4.59
CA VAL A 251 -12.51 -21.43 -5.23
C VAL A 251 -13.20 -21.31 -6.57
N ARG A 252 -13.85 -20.18 -6.81
CA ARG A 252 -14.34 -19.77 -8.12
C ARG A 252 -13.51 -18.57 -8.57
N SER A 253 -12.75 -18.74 -9.63
CA SER A 253 -11.87 -17.71 -10.17
C SER A 253 -12.49 -17.06 -11.41
N GLU A 254 -12.45 -15.73 -11.47
CA GLU A 254 -12.96 -14.91 -12.56
C GLU A 254 -11.88 -13.92 -12.98
N THR A 255 -11.57 -13.88 -14.28
CA THR A 255 -10.68 -12.87 -14.85
C THR A 255 -11.48 -11.61 -15.12
N ALA A 256 -11.03 -10.47 -14.58
CA ALA A 256 -11.62 -9.17 -14.87
C ALA A 256 -11.30 -8.79 -16.31
N LYS A 257 -12.32 -8.39 -17.08
CA LYS A 257 -12.17 -8.09 -18.51
C LYS A 257 -12.00 -6.62 -18.78
N THR A 258 -12.66 -5.78 -17.99
CA THR A 258 -12.58 -4.33 -18.10
C THR A 258 -12.25 -3.67 -16.77
N GLU A 259 -11.92 -2.38 -16.80
CA GLU A 259 -11.60 -1.60 -15.59
C GLU A 259 -12.71 -1.64 -14.54
N SER A 260 -14.00 -1.68 -14.94
CA SER A 260 -15.12 -1.76 -14.00
C SER A 260 -15.20 -3.10 -13.25
N ASP A 261 -14.84 -4.22 -13.89
CA ASP A 261 -14.76 -5.54 -13.24
C ASP A 261 -13.69 -5.58 -12.12
N ALA A 262 -12.68 -4.71 -12.22
CA ALA A 262 -11.53 -4.67 -11.32
C ALA A 262 -11.60 -3.54 -10.28
N ARG A 263 -12.77 -2.92 -10.06
CA ARG A 263 -13.02 -1.99 -8.96
C ARG A 263 -13.50 -2.75 -7.73
N ILE A 264 -12.61 -2.95 -6.76
CA ILE A 264 -12.85 -3.83 -5.62
C ILE A 264 -13.00 -3.02 -4.33
N SER A 265 -14.15 -3.17 -3.68
CA SER A 265 -14.30 -2.86 -2.26
C SER A 265 -13.94 -4.11 -1.45
N LEU A 266 -12.96 -4.00 -0.56
CA LEU A 266 -12.58 -5.08 0.35
C LEU A 266 -13.54 -5.19 1.54
N ASN A 267 -14.36 -4.17 1.77
CA ASN A 267 -15.36 -4.14 2.84
C ASN A 267 -16.72 -4.65 2.34
N GLY A 268 -17.29 -5.63 3.05
CA GLY A 268 -18.64 -6.14 2.79
C GLY A 268 -18.79 -7.10 1.60
N GLY A 269 -17.70 -7.42 0.88
CA GLY A 269 -17.69 -8.39 -0.21
C GLY A 269 -17.48 -9.85 0.25
N PRO A 270 -17.65 -10.83 -0.66
CA PRO A 270 -17.33 -12.22 -0.36
C PRO A 270 -15.81 -12.39 -0.13
N ALA A 271 -15.44 -13.35 0.73
CA ALA A 271 -14.04 -13.69 0.96
C ALA A 271 -13.38 -14.05 -0.38
N SER A 272 -12.39 -13.26 -0.79
CA SER A 272 -11.78 -13.35 -2.12
C SER A 272 -10.28 -13.11 -2.05
N GLU A 273 -9.51 -13.77 -2.91
CA GLU A 273 -8.11 -13.46 -3.19
C GLU A 273 -8.00 -12.69 -4.52
N TYR A 274 -7.08 -11.73 -4.58
CA TYR A 274 -6.83 -10.89 -5.75
C TYR A 274 -5.41 -11.13 -6.24
N SER A 275 -5.24 -11.45 -7.52
CA SER A 275 -3.92 -11.74 -8.09
C SER A 275 -3.74 -11.09 -9.45
N VAL A 276 -2.54 -10.62 -9.74
CA VAL A 276 -2.08 -10.35 -11.10
C VAL A 276 -1.38 -11.61 -11.60
N VAL A 277 -1.81 -12.11 -12.76
CA VAL A 277 -1.33 -13.36 -13.33
C VAL A 277 -0.90 -13.17 -14.78
N ASN A 278 0.13 -13.90 -15.19
CA ASN A 278 0.49 -14.08 -16.59
C ASN A 278 -0.15 -15.37 -17.09
N GLY A 279 -1.13 -15.25 -17.99
CA GLY A 279 -1.85 -16.40 -18.53
C GLY A 279 -1.08 -17.18 -19.61
N ASN A 280 -0.05 -16.56 -20.18
CA ASN A 280 0.79 -17.14 -21.25
C ASN A 280 1.88 -18.05 -20.68
N GLU A 281 2.29 -17.80 -19.44
CA GLU A 281 3.29 -18.58 -18.71
C GLU A 281 2.63 -19.46 -17.64
N ARG A 282 3.06 -20.72 -17.55
CA ARG A 282 2.49 -21.69 -16.60
C ARG A 282 3.57 -22.43 -15.83
N SER A 283 3.25 -22.75 -14.58
CA SER A 283 4.07 -23.65 -13.78
C SER A 283 4.08 -25.05 -14.41
N GLY A 284 5.02 -25.91 -13.98
CA GLY A 284 5.12 -27.28 -14.50
C GLY A 284 3.86 -28.15 -14.29
N VAL A 285 2.93 -27.74 -13.42
CA VAL A 285 1.64 -28.41 -13.19
C VAL A 285 0.45 -27.69 -13.85
N GLY A 286 0.70 -26.62 -14.61
CA GLY A 286 -0.31 -25.91 -15.41
C GLY A 286 -0.97 -24.70 -14.75
N ASN A 287 -0.56 -24.32 -13.52
CA ASN A 287 -1.09 -23.12 -12.87
C ASN A 287 -0.53 -21.85 -13.54
N PRO A 288 -1.35 -20.80 -13.75
CA PRO A 288 -0.82 -19.51 -14.20
C PRO A 288 0.13 -18.94 -13.16
N MET A 289 1.23 -18.34 -13.61
CA MET A 289 2.19 -17.68 -12.74
C MET A 289 1.63 -16.33 -12.30
N GLY A 290 1.76 -15.98 -11.01
CA GLY A 290 1.14 -14.77 -10.50
C GLY A 290 1.75 -14.22 -9.22
N TYR A 291 1.33 -13.02 -8.87
CA TYR A 291 1.51 -12.40 -7.57
C TYR A 291 0.14 -12.05 -6.99
N LYS A 292 -0.09 -12.41 -5.74
CA LYS A 292 -1.33 -12.10 -5.02
C LYS A 292 -1.14 -10.94 -4.06
N LEU A 293 -2.17 -10.10 -3.97
CA LEU A 293 -2.26 -9.04 -2.98
C LEU A 293 -2.75 -9.62 -1.66
N VAL A 294 -1.90 -9.60 -0.65
CA VAL A 294 -2.26 -9.82 0.75
C VAL A 294 -2.48 -8.46 1.38
N HIS A 295 -3.74 -8.03 1.44
CA HIS A 295 -4.13 -6.71 1.92
C HIS A 295 -4.20 -6.64 3.46
N GLY A 296 -3.98 -5.46 4.04
CA GLY A 296 -4.01 -5.20 5.48
C GLY A 296 -5.41 -4.91 6.06
N GLY A 297 -6.46 -5.34 5.35
CA GLY A 297 -7.86 -4.95 5.58
C GLY A 297 -8.35 -3.86 4.62
N GLY A 298 -9.66 -3.73 4.47
CA GLY A 298 -10.30 -2.72 3.64
C GLY A 298 -10.64 -1.46 4.44
N ILE A 299 -10.54 -0.30 3.80
CA ILE A 299 -11.09 0.97 4.28
C ILE A 299 -11.86 1.64 3.15
N GLY A 300 -13.03 2.22 3.44
CA GLY A 300 -13.82 2.97 2.46
C GLY A 300 -13.95 4.43 2.91
N PRO A 301 -14.30 5.35 2.00
CA PRO A 301 -14.58 6.72 2.39
C PRO A 301 -15.82 6.80 3.28
N LEU A 302 -15.79 7.69 4.28
CA LEU A 302 -16.96 8.05 5.09
C LEU A 302 -17.64 9.33 4.61
N LEU A 303 -16.95 10.11 3.76
CA LEU A 303 -17.54 11.26 3.10
C LEU A 303 -18.63 10.82 2.12
N TRP A 304 -19.67 11.65 2.00
CA TRP A 304 -20.71 11.43 1.01
C TRP A 304 -20.15 11.57 -0.41
N GLU A 305 -20.58 10.71 -1.33
CA GLU A 305 -20.01 10.63 -2.68
C GLU A 305 -20.12 11.93 -3.48
N GLY A 306 -21.16 12.74 -3.23
CA GLY A 306 -21.34 14.03 -3.90
C GLY A 306 -20.65 15.21 -3.22
N ASP A 307 -19.89 14.98 -2.14
CA ASP A 307 -19.13 16.03 -1.47
C ASP A 307 -17.88 16.41 -2.28
N TYR A 308 -17.55 17.70 -2.31
CA TYR A 308 -16.46 18.25 -3.13
C TYR A 308 -15.10 17.56 -2.90
N PRO A 309 -14.61 17.40 -1.65
CA PRO A 309 -13.37 16.68 -1.39
C PRO A 309 -13.44 15.21 -1.81
N GLN A 310 -14.60 14.54 -1.69
CA GLN A 310 -14.74 13.15 -2.10
C GLN A 310 -14.77 12.97 -3.63
N ILE A 311 -15.28 13.97 -4.37
CA ILE A 311 -15.19 14.04 -5.83
C ILE A 311 -13.72 14.16 -6.26
N ARG A 312 -12.97 15.08 -5.65
CA ARG A 312 -11.52 15.25 -5.88
C ARG A 312 -10.73 13.99 -5.51
N GLY A 313 -11.05 13.40 -4.36
CA GLY A 313 -10.49 12.17 -3.81
C GLY A 313 -11.15 10.90 -4.35
N GLY A 314 -11.71 10.92 -5.57
CA GLY A 314 -12.49 9.81 -6.12
C GLY A 314 -11.76 8.46 -6.19
N PHE A 315 -10.42 8.47 -6.15
CA PHE A 315 -9.59 7.28 -6.09
C PHE A 315 -9.76 6.47 -4.79
N SER A 316 -10.26 7.08 -3.71
CA SER A 316 -10.46 6.40 -2.42
C SER A 316 -11.70 5.50 -2.40
N LYS A 317 -12.60 5.61 -3.40
CA LYS A 317 -13.89 4.88 -3.46
C LYS A 317 -13.74 3.36 -3.45
N TYR A 318 -12.66 2.83 -4.02
CA TYR A 318 -12.34 1.41 -4.03
C TYR A 318 -10.95 1.17 -3.47
N ASN A 319 -10.74 -0.01 -2.89
CA ASN A 319 -9.45 -0.41 -2.34
C ASN A 319 -8.50 -0.91 -3.42
N VAL A 320 -9.03 -1.57 -4.45
CA VAL A 320 -8.24 -2.02 -5.60
C VAL A 320 -8.89 -1.48 -6.87
N TRP A 321 -8.05 -0.98 -7.75
CA TRP A 321 -8.39 -0.65 -9.14
C TRP A 321 -7.38 -1.34 -10.04
N VAL A 322 -7.80 -1.69 -11.26
CA VAL A 322 -6.87 -2.11 -12.32
C VAL A 322 -7.20 -1.34 -13.57
N THR A 323 -6.18 -0.74 -14.17
CA THR A 323 -6.27 0.01 -15.43
C THR A 323 -5.26 -0.56 -16.42
N PRO A 324 -5.49 -0.43 -17.74
CA PRO A 324 -4.42 -0.62 -18.70
C PRO A 324 -3.30 0.37 -18.42
N TYR A 325 -2.06 0.00 -18.73
CA TYR A 325 -0.93 0.89 -18.64
C TYR A 325 -1.08 2.08 -19.60
N ASP A 326 -0.92 3.28 -19.07
CA ASP A 326 -0.76 4.52 -19.84
C ASP A 326 0.34 5.35 -19.20
N GLY A 327 1.37 5.70 -19.98
CA GLY A 327 2.52 6.44 -19.48
C GLY A 327 2.22 7.85 -18.97
N SER A 328 1.00 8.37 -19.19
CA SER A 328 0.50 9.63 -18.65
C SER A 328 -0.31 9.48 -17.35
N GLU A 329 -0.88 8.31 -17.08
CA GLU A 329 -1.77 8.04 -15.95
C GLU A 329 -0.97 7.66 -14.68
N LYS A 330 -0.33 8.65 -14.05
CA LYS A 330 0.58 8.44 -12.89
C LYS A 330 0.00 8.84 -11.54
N TRP A 331 -0.84 9.87 -11.53
CA TRP A 331 -1.26 10.61 -10.34
C TRP A 331 -2.76 10.39 -10.06
N ALA A 332 -3.09 9.67 -8.99
CA ALA A 332 -4.46 9.22 -8.76
C ALA A 332 -5.48 10.36 -8.57
N ALA A 333 -5.05 11.54 -8.12
CA ALA A 333 -5.87 12.77 -8.04
C ALA A 333 -5.73 13.70 -9.26
N GLY A 334 -5.08 13.24 -10.33
CA GLY A 334 -4.79 14.03 -11.53
C GLY A 334 -3.46 14.79 -11.46
N LEU A 335 -3.08 15.39 -12.58
CA LEU A 335 -1.81 16.11 -12.70
C LEU A 335 -1.77 17.36 -11.80
N TYR A 336 -2.87 18.09 -11.69
CA TYR A 336 -3.00 19.28 -10.85
C TYR A 336 -4.03 19.04 -9.75
N ALA A 337 -3.56 18.75 -8.53
CA ALA A 337 -4.44 18.42 -7.40
C ALA A 337 -4.96 19.66 -6.67
N ASP A 338 -4.15 20.72 -6.56
CA ASP A 338 -4.57 21.97 -5.95
C ASP A 338 -5.74 22.60 -6.73
N GLN A 339 -6.79 22.98 -6.00
CA GLN A 339 -8.06 23.49 -6.53
C GLN A 339 -8.71 22.61 -7.63
N SER A 340 -8.40 21.30 -7.64
CA SER A 340 -8.95 20.37 -8.63
C SER A 340 -10.47 20.23 -8.53
N ARG A 341 -11.09 19.78 -9.63
CA ARG A 341 -12.55 19.55 -9.70
C ARG A 341 -12.93 18.07 -9.76
N GLY A 342 -11.95 17.17 -9.66
CA GLY A 342 -12.13 15.73 -9.79
C GLY A 342 -12.44 15.26 -11.23
N ASP A 343 -12.04 16.05 -12.22
CA ASP A 343 -12.18 15.77 -13.65
C ASP A 343 -10.97 15.05 -14.28
N ASP A 344 -9.87 14.94 -13.54
CA ASP A 344 -8.67 14.16 -13.87
C ASP A 344 -8.28 13.21 -12.72
N GLY A 345 -7.57 12.13 -13.02
CA GLY A 345 -7.17 11.10 -12.06
C GLY A 345 -7.87 9.76 -12.23
N LEU A 346 -7.62 8.84 -11.30
CA LEU A 346 -7.94 7.42 -11.43
C LEU A 346 -9.43 7.15 -11.64
N ALA A 347 -10.31 7.87 -10.93
CA ALA A 347 -11.75 7.68 -11.07
C ALA A 347 -12.26 8.10 -12.47
N PRO A 348 -11.95 9.31 -12.99
CA PRO A 348 -12.22 9.66 -14.38
C PRO A 348 -11.58 8.72 -15.41
N TRP A 349 -10.31 8.32 -15.23
CA TRP A 349 -9.63 7.42 -16.18
C TRP A 349 -10.30 6.05 -16.27
N SER A 350 -10.57 5.44 -15.11
CA SER A 350 -11.23 4.13 -15.04
C SER A 350 -12.64 4.16 -15.62
N SER A 351 -13.32 5.31 -15.65
CA SER A 351 -14.67 5.44 -16.25
C SER A 351 -14.72 5.15 -17.75
N ARG A 352 -13.56 5.12 -18.43
CA ARG A 352 -13.42 4.74 -19.84
C ARG A 352 -13.65 3.25 -20.09
N ASP A 353 -13.62 2.43 -19.03
CA ASP A 353 -13.92 1.00 -19.02
C ASP A 353 -13.16 0.19 -20.08
N ARG A 354 -11.86 0.46 -20.19
CA ARG A 354 -10.96 -0.17 -21.15
C ARG A 354 -10.76 -1.66 -20.83
N GLY A 355 -10.37 -2.44 -21.84
CA GLY A 355 -10.03 -3.86 -21.67
C GLY A 355 -8.71 -4.06 -20.92
N ILE A 356 -8.68 -5.01 -19.98
CA ILE A 356 -7.53 -5.31 -19.10
C ILE A 356 -7.12 -6.79 -19.08
N GLU A 357 -7.77 -7.65 -19.87
CA GLU A 357 -7.44 -9.07 -19.94
C GLU A 357 -6.28 -9.31 -20.93
N ASN A 358 -5.19 -9.89 -20.41
CA ASN A 358 -3.97 -10.25 -21.15
C ASN A 358 -3.27 -9.04 -21.80
N GLU A 359 -3.24 -7.92 -21.09
CA GLU A 359 -2.66 -6.65 -21.50
C GLU A 359 -1.63 -6.18 -20.46
N ASP A 360 -0.90 -5.12 -20.81
CA ASP A 360 -0.08 -4.36 -19.85
C ASP A 360 -1.00 -3.59 -18.89
N ILE A 361 -0.96 -3.92 -17.59
CA ILE A 361 -1.92 -3.45 -16.59
C ILE A 361 -1.25 -2.93 -15.33
N VAL A 362 -1.84 -1.90 -14.74
CA VAL A 362 -1.42 -1.30 -13.47
C VAL A 362 -2.46 -1.60 -12.41
N MET A 363 -2.03 -2.17 -11.29
CA MET A 363 -2.85 -2.29 -10.09
C MET A 363 -2.67 -1.04 -9.22
N TRP A 364 -3.78 -0.49 -8.74
CA TRP A 364 -3.80 0.60 -7.79
C TRP A 364 -4.35 0.09 -6.47
N TYR A 365 -3.61 0.26 -5.38
CA TYR A 365 -4.04 -0.21 -4.07
C TYR A 365 -4.14 0.95 -3.08
N SER A 366 -5.34 1.17 -2.54
CA SER A 366 -5.61 2.17 -1.51
C SER A 366 -5.60 1.51 -0.13
N MET A 367 -4.72 2.02 0.73
CA MET A 367 -4.72 1.75 2.17
C MET A 367 -5.20 2.99 2.91
N GLY A 368 -5.62 2.81 4.16
CA GLY A 368 -5.91 3.95 5.01
C GLY A 368 -6.32 3.63 6.44
N ILE A 369 -6.59 4.70 7.18
CA ILE A 369 -6.97 4.69 8.59
C ILE A 369 -8.04 5.77 8.81
N HIS A 370 -9.12 5.41 9.51
CA HIS A 370 -10.00 6.38 10.15
C HIS A 370 -9.40 6.72 11.50
N HIS A 371 -9.07 7.99 11.72
CA HIS A 371 -8.40 8.44 12.94
C HIS A 371 -9.40 9.23 13.78
N ALA A 372 -9.85 8.59 14.85
CA ALA A 372 -10.51 9.25 15.98
C ALA A 372 -9.44 9.47 17.06
N PRO A 373 -8.86 10.68 17.19
CA PRO A 373 -7.71 10.90 18.05
C PRO A 373 -7.99 10.56 19.52
N CYS A 374 -6.97 10.06 20.22
CA CYS A 374 -7.02 9.73 21.63
C CYS A 374 -5.91 10.43 22.42
N GLN A 375 -5.97 10.39 23.75
CA GLN A 375 -5.05 11.16 24.60
C GLN A 375 -3.59 10.72 24.44
N GLU A 376 -3.37 9.42 24.20
CA GLU A 376 -2.06 8.83 23.93
C GLU A 376 -1.41 9.35 22.64
N ASP A 377 -2.19 9.98 21.76
CA ASP A 377 -1.69 10.60 20.54
C ASP A 377 -1.14 12.03 20.78
N PHE A 378 -1.33 12.58 21.98
CA PHE A 378 -0.94 13.95 22.35
C PHE A 378 0.16 13.96 23.43
N PRO A 379 1.20 14.82 23.31
CA PRO A 379 1.40 15.83 22.27
C PRO A 379 2.02 15.28 20.98
N ILE A 380 2.48 14.03 20.98
CA ILE A 380 3.05 13.37 19.80
C ILE A 380 2.55 11.93 19.73
N MET A 381 2.13 11.51 18.53
CA MET A 381 1.46 10.25 18.31
C MET A 381 2.46 9.09 18.24
N ALA A 382 2.20 8.01 18.98
CA ALA A 382 2.94 6.76 18.82
C ALA A 382 2.70 6.18 17.42
N ALA A 383 3.72 5.59 16.80
CA ALA A 383 3.62 5.16 15.41
C ALA A 383 2.54 4.07 15.19
N VAL A 384 1.59 4.34 14.30
CA VAL A 384 0.58 3.38 13.85
C VAL A 384 0.97 2.85 12.48
N THR A 385 1.06 1.53 12.32
CA THR A 385 1.51 0.92 11.06
C THR A 385 0.41 0.16 10.32
N LYS A 386 0.34 0.33 9.00
CA LYS A 386 -0.43 -0.51 8.08
C LYS A 386 0.50 -1.12 7.03
N SER A 387 0.18 -2.30 6.53
CA SER A 387 0.97 -2.94 5.48
C SER A 387 0.14 -3.76 4.51
N PHE A 388 0.69 -4.00 3.33
CA PHE A 388 0.23 -5.02 2.38
C PHE A 388 1.44 -5.77 1.82
N GLU A 389 1.21 -6.95 1.26
CA GLU A 389 2.26 -7.78 0.68
C GLU A 389 1.84 -8.25 -0.72
N LEU A 390 2.73 -8.07 -1.68
CA LEU A 390 2.67 -8.71 -2.99
C LEU A 390 3.42 -10.03 -2.87
N ARG A 391 2.67 -11.13 -2.86
CA ARG A 391 3.22 -12.46 -2.58
C ARG A 391 3.22 -13.34 -3.82
N PRO A 392 4.31 -14.06 -4.14
CA PRO A 392 4.33 -15.03 -5.23
C PRO A 392 3.20 -16.06 -5.07
N ASN A 393 2.44 -16.29 -6.14
CA ASN A 393 1.35 -17.25 -6.20
C ASN A 393 1.51 -18.12 -7.45
N ASN A 394 2.03 -19.33 -7.27
CA ASN A 394 2.44 -20.23 -8.36
C ASN A 394 3.53 -19.67 -9.30
N PHE A 395 4.19 -18.56 -8.92
CA PHE A 395 5.27 -17.96 -9.71
C PHE A 395 6.48 -18.89 -9.82
N PHE A 396 6.94 -19.43 -8.70
CA PHE A 396 8.01 -20.44 -8.63
C PHE A 396 7.44 -21.85 -8.68
N ARG A 397 8.25 -22.83 -9.12
CA ARG A 397 7.85 -24.25 -9.15
C ARG A 397 7.55 -24.82 -7.76
N ARG A 398 8.30 -24.37 -6.75
CA ARG A 398 8.18 -24.72 -5.33
C ARG A 398 8.65 -23.54 -4.49
N ASN A 399 8.70 -23.71 -3.17
CA ASN A 399 9.22 -22.68 -2.27
C ASN A 399 10.64 -22.24 -2.71
N PRO A 400 10.84 -20.96 -3.11
CA PRO A 400 12.12 -20.47 -3.66
C PRO A 400 13.22 -20.32 -2.60
N SER A 401 12.88 -20.44 -1.32
CA SER A 401 13.80 -20.28 -0.20
C SER A 401 14.39 -21.61 0.33
N LEU A 402 14.17 -22.71 -0.39
CA LEU A 402 14.65 -24.06 -0.06
C LEU A 402 16.06 -24.33 -0.56
#